data_AF-A0A497XNY9-F1
#
_entry.id   AF-A0A497XNY9-F1
#
_cell.length_a   1.000
_cell.length_b   1.000
_cell.length_c   1.000
_cell.angle_alpha   90.00
_cell.angle_beta   90.00
_cell.angle_gamma   90.00
#
_symmetry.space_group_name_H-M   'P 1'
#
loop_
_entity.id
_entity.type
_entity.pdbx_description
1 polymer ?
#
loop_
_entity_poly.entity_id
_entity_poly.type
_entity_poly.pdbx_seq_one_letter_code
_entity_poly.pdbx_strand_id
1 'polypeptide(L)'
;MLKVVENPIVVFERDIYRPEPTRFWILDKSFRGAISRLESEGYIKKLSEEISQDEELFNFFIGLHEREVKRRKELLKTSFPQVYEGEGKWDIACKKVLLDPNVGIGGIRNYRSKPFKVRCLHLWTAYHLGEKEFMNPIGEFVLSKI
;
A
#
# COMPACT_ATOMS: atom_id res chain seq x y z
N MET A 1 11.92 5.15 -18.32
CA MET A 1 10.53 4.90 -17.87
C MET A 1 10.60 4.37 -16.45
N LEU A 2 10.02 5.09 -15.49
CA LEU A 2 9.95 4.63 -14.09
C LEU A 2 9.20 3.29 -14.08
N LYS A 3 9.87 2.22 -13.64
CA LYS A 3 9.28 0.88 -13.58
C LYS A 3 8.64 0.68 -12.22
N VAL A 4 7.31 0.83 -12.16
CA VAL A 4 6.49 0.28 -11.08
C VAL A 4 5.95 -1.06 -11.55
N VAL A 5 6.03 -2.06 -10.67
CA VAL A 5 5.46 -3.38 -10.90
C VAL A 5 4.37 -3.67 -9.90
N GLU A 6 3.33 -4.36 -10.34
CA GLU A 6 2.32 -4.94 -9.48
C GLU A 6 2.73 -6.37 -9.10
N ASN A 7 2.88 -6.62 -7.80
CA ASN A 7 3.18 -7.92 -7.22
C ASN A 7 1.90 -8.69 -6.90
N PRO A 8 1.97 -10.04 -6.93
CA PRO A 8 0.88 -10.87 -6.49
C PRO A 8 0.61 -10.67 -4.99
N ILE A 9 -0.68 -10.64 -4.63
CA ILE A 9 -1.12 -10.43 -3.23
C ILE A 9 -1.06 -11.71 -2.38
N VAL A 10 -0.80 -12.85 -3.01
CA VAL A 10 -0.48 -14.12 -2.36
C VAL A 10 0.79 -14.66 -2.97
N VAL A 11 1.75 -15.01 -2.12
CA VAL A 11 2.99 -15.67 -2.51
C VAL A 11 2.94 -17.11 -2.01
N PHE A 12 3.29 -18.06 -2.86
CA PHE A 12 3.47 -19.45 -2.48
C PHE A 12 4.96 -19.72 -2.29
N GLU A 13 5.38 -19.97 -1.05
CA GLU A 13 6.78 -20.20 -0.71
C GLU A 13 6.87 -21.30 0.36
N ARG A 14 7.77 -22.27 0.18
CA ARG A 14 7.99 -23.39 1.13
C ARG A 14 6.68 -24.11 1.50
N ASP A 15 5.89 -24.44 0.48
CA ASP A 15 4.60 -25.11 0.59
C ASP A 15 3.54 -24.35 1.42
N ILE A 16 3.71 -23.03 1.56
CA ILE A 16 2.83 -22.17 2.34
C ILE A 16 2.38 -20.97 1.51
N TYR A 17 1.07 -20.71 1.52
CA TYR A 17 0.53 -19.43 1.05
C TYR A 17 0.76 -18.34 2.10
N ARG A 18 1.34 -17.23 1.67
CA ARG A 18 1.58 -16.04 2.50
C ARG A 18 0.89 -14.82 1.90
N PRO A 19 0.24 -13.98 2.73
CA PRO A 19 -0.35 -12.75 2.24
C PRO A 19 0.72 -11.68 2.00
N GLU A 20 0.60 -10.97 0.89
CA GLU A 20 1.36 -9.76 0.58
C GLU A 20 0.40 -8.59 0.36
N PRO A 21 0.19 -7.72 1.37
CA PRO A 21 -0.73 -6.58 1.24
C PRO A 21 -0.14 -5.43 0.42
N THR A 22 1.12 -5.51 -0.05
CA THR A 22 1.78 -4.47 -0.84
C THR A 22 1.76 -4.83 -2.32
N ARG A 23 0.86 -4.21 -3.09
CA ARG A 23 0.72 -4.47 -4.53
C ARG A 23 1.82 -3.82 -5.35
N PHE A 24 2.17 -2.57 -5.11
CA PHE A 24 3.05 -1.84 -6.03
C PHE A 24 4.46 -1.64 -5.49
N TRP A 25 5.46 -1.86 -6.34
CA TRP A 25 6.88 -1.72 -6.03
C TRP A 25 7.62 -0.93 -7.10
N ILE A 26 8.46 0.01 -6.66
CA ILE A 26 9.38 0.74 -7.54
C ILE A 26 10.65 -0.09 -7.70
N LEU A 27 11.03 -0.43 -8.94
CA LEU A 27 12.26 -1.21 -9.19
C LEU A 27 13.50 -0.35 -9.40
N ASP A 28 13.33 0.83 -10.00
CA ASP A 28 14.43 1.72 -10.38
C ASP A 28 15.29 2.10 -9.17
N LYS A 29 16.60 1.78 -9.24
CA LYS A 29 17.52 1.95 -8.10
C LYS A 29 17.79 3.42 -7.81
N SER A 30 18.01 4.23 -8.85
CA SER A 30 18.23 5.68 -8.71
C SER A 30 17.03 6.38 -8.09
N PHE A 31 15.83 6.06 -8.58
CA PHE A 31 14.60 6.66 -8.08
C PHE A 31 14.33 6.26 -6.63
N ARG A 32 14.50 4.98 -6.28
CA ARG A 32 14.43 4.56 -4.86
C ARG A 32 15.44 5.30 -3.98
N GLY A 33 16.66 5.51 -4.48
CA GLY A 33 17.70 6.26 -3.77
C GLY A 33 17.31 7.72 -3.51
N ALA A 34 16.72 8.38 -4.52
CA ALA A 34 16.21 9.74 -4.39
C ALA A 34 15.06 9.83 -3.36
N ILE A 35 14.13 8.86 -3.38
CA ILE A 35 13.06 8.77 -2.37
C ILE A 35 13.64 8.55 -0.96
N SER A 36 14.60 7.63 -0.80
CA SER A 36 15.25 7.39 0.50
C SER A 36 15.94 8.63 1.05
N ARG A 37 16.48 9.49 0.19
CA ARG A 37 17.03 10.79 0.62
C ARG A 37 15.94 11.68 1.22
N LEU A 38 14.79 11.82 0.56
CA LEU A 38 13.65 12.58 1.10
C LEU A 38 13.18 12.00 2.45
N GLU A 39 13.13 10.68 2.58
CA GLU A 39 12.79 10.05 3.87
C GLU A 39 13.78 10.41 4.97
N SER A 40 15.08 10.39 4.66
CA SER A 40 16.14 10.77 5.61
C SER A 40 16.12 12.26 6.01
N GLU A 41 15.56 13.12 5.16
CA GLU A 41 15.33 14.55 5.42
C GLU A 41 14.07 14.80 6.29
N GLY A 42 13.42 13.72 6.75
CA GLY A 42 12.30 13.78 7.70
C GLY A 42 10.94 14.03 7.08
N TYR A 43 10.80 13.91 5.75
CA TYR A 43 9.53 14.18 5.07
C TYR A 43 8.40 13.22 5.46
N ILE A 44 8.71 11.98 5.90
CA ILE A 44 7.70 11.07 6.44
C ILE A 44 6.96 11.70 7.62
N LYS A 45 7.70 12.28 8.56
CA LYS A 45 7.12 12.92 9.76
C LYS A 45 6.33 14.17 9.37
N LYS A 46 6.90 15.04 8.54
CA LYS A 46 6.26 16.28 8.08
C LYS A 46 4.92 16.00 7.40
N LEU A 47 4.91 15.09 6.42
CA LEU A 47 3.68 14.72 5.69
C LEU A 47 2.65 14.04 6.62
N SER A 48 3.11 13.21 7.57
CA SER A 48 2.20 12.61 8.56
C SER A 48 1.52 13.68 9.42
N GLU A 49 2.25 14.71 9.86
CA GLU A 49 1.74 15.82 10.64
C GLU A 49 0.77 16.68 9.83
N GLU A 50 1.16 17.08 8.61
CA GLU A 50 0.33 17.85 7.68
C GLU A 50 -1.01 17.14 7.40
N ILE A 51 -0.97 15.86 7.01
CA ILE A 51 -2.16 15.06 6.73
C ILE A 51 -3.01 14.88 8.00
N SER A 52 -2.41 14.83 9.20
CA SER A 52 -3.17 14.69 10.44
C SER A 52 -3.97 15.94 10.80
N GLN A 53 -3.50 17.11 10.38
CA GLN A 53 -4.11 18.40 10.70
C GLN A 53 -5.18 18.80 9.69
N ASP A 54 -5.14 18.25 8.47
CA ASP A 54 -6.12 18.47 7.42
C ASP A 54 -7.15 17.33 7.38
N GLU A 55 -8.38 17.59 7.81
CA GLU A 55 -9.46 16.58 7.83
C GLU A 55 -9.86 16.10 6.43
N GLU A 56 -9.83 16.96 5.42
CA GLU A 56 -10.20 16.58 4.05
C GLU A 56 -9.14 15.63 3.49
N LEU A 57 -7.87 16.00 3.65
CA LEU A 57 -6.75 15.19 3.21
C LEU A 57 -6.66 13.86 3.99
N PHE A 58 -6.92 13.88 5.29
CA PHE A 58 -6.98 12.66 6.11
C PHE A 58 -8.06 11.69 5.59
N ASN A 59 -9.28 12.21 5.36
CA ASN A 59 -10.39 11.40 4.84
C ASN A 59 -10.14 10.91 3.42
N PHE A 60 -9.46 11.69 2.59
CA PHE A 60 -9.00 11.24 1.27
C PHE A 60 -8.11 9.99 1.39
N PHE A 61 -7.12 9.99 2.28
CA PHE A 61 -6.26 8.82 2.47
C PHE A 61 -6.98 7.62 3.10
N ILE A 62 -7.93 7.83 4.00
CA ILE A 62 -8.84 6.76 4.47
C ILE A 62 -9.54 6.10 3.27
N GLY A 63 -10.07 6.91 2.35
CA GLY A 63 -10.71 6.41 1.12
C GLY A 63 -9.79 5.54 0.27
N LEU A 64 -8.50 5.89 0.17
CA LEU A 64 -7.51 5.06 -0.52
C LEU A 64 -7.29 3.71 0.16
N HIS A 65 -7.18 3.70 1.50
CA HIS A 65 -7.03 2.45 2.24
C HIS A 65 -8.25 1.53 2.09
N GLU A 66 -9.47 2.09 2.13
CA GLU A 66 -10.70 1.32 1.93
C GLU A 66 -10.80 0.76 0.51
N ARG A 67 -10.42 1.57 -0.49
CA ARG A 67 -10.35 1.14 -1.90
C ARG A 67 -9.39 -0.04 -2.05
N GLU A 68 -8.25 0.00 -1.40
CA GLU A 68 -7.27 -1.09 -1.45
C GLU A 68 -7.78 -2.40 -0.83
N VAL A 69 -8.57 -2.35 0.25
CA VAL A 69 -9.22 -3.54 0.80
C VAL A 69 -10.16 -4.17 -0.24
N LYS A 70 -10.99 -3.34 -0.89
CA LYS A 70 -11.89 -3.81 -1.97
C LYS A 70 -11.10 -4.40 -3.14
N ARG A 71 -10.03 -3.73 -3.56
CA ARG A 71 -9.21 -4.17 -4.68
C ARG A 71 -8.50 -5.50 -4.41
N ARG A 72 -7.93 -5.68 -3.22
CA ARG A 72 -7.35 -6.97 -2.79
C ARG A 72 -8.38 -8.08 -2.71
N LYS A 73 -9.63 -7.78 -2.31
CA LYS A 73 -10.71 -8.78 -2.32
C LYS A 73 -10.99 -9.30 -3.73
N GLU A 74 -11.14 -8.38 -4.69
CA GLU A 74 -11.39 -8.77 -6.09
C GLU A 74 -10.19 -9.54 -6.69
N LEU A 75 -8.97 -9.09 -6.43
CA LEU A 75 -7.76 -9.81 -6.84
C LEU A 75 -7.66 -11.20 -6.22
N LEU A 76 -8.02 -11.36 -4.93
CA LEU A 76 -7.97 -12.65 -4.26
C LEU A 76 -8.97 -13.62 -4.87
N LYS A 77 -10.20 -13.15 -5.13
CA LYS A 77 -11.25 -13.94 -5.75
C LYS A 77 -10.90 -14.37 -7.19
N THR A 78 -10.30 -13.47 -7.97
CA THR A 78 -10.05 -13.69 -9.40
C THR A 78 -8.74 -14.43 -9.67
N SER A 79 -7.66 -14.06 -8.97
CA SER A 79 -6.31 -14.56 -9.23
C SER A 79 -5.91 -15.72 -8.33
N PHE A 80 -6.59 -15.89 -7.18
CA PHE A 80 -6.30 -16.94 -6.21
C PHE A 80 -7.60 -17.59 -5.67
N PRO A 81 -8.48 -18.11 -6.55
CA PRO A 81 -9.76 -18.70 -6.14
C PRO A 81 -9.57 -19.82 -5.12
N GLN A 82 -8.49 -20.60 -5.22
CA GLN A 82 -8.14 -21.65 -4.25
C GLN A 82 -7.93 -21.12 -2.82
N VAL A 83 -7.38 -19.91 -2.68
CA VAL A 83 -7.18 -19.26 -1.36
C VAL A 83 -8.47 -18.56 -0.90
N TYR A 84 -9.22 -18.00 -1.86
CA TYR A 84 -10.48 -17.31 -1.57
C TYR A 84 -11.53 -18.30 -1.01
N GLU A 85 -11.75 -19.40 -1.71
CA GLU A 85 -12.72 -20.45 -1.39
C GLU A 85 -12.18 -21.47 -0.36
N GLY A 86 -10.85 -21.61 -0.27
CA GLY A 86 -10.21 -22.56 0.63
C GLY A 86 -10.43 -22.27 2.12
N GLU A 87 -10.49 -23.33 2.92
CA GLU A 87 -10.67 -23.28 4.38
C GLU A 87 -9.41 -23.76 5.13
N GLY A 88 -8.31 -23.98 4.41
CA GLY A 88 -7.04 -24.37 5.00
C GLY A 88 -6.50 -23.29 5.94
N LYS A 89 -5.65 -23.71 6.88
CA LYS A 89 -4.99 -22.82 7.86
C LYS A 89 -4.37 -21.59 7.19
N TRP A 90 -3.71 -21.79 6.06
CA TRP A 90 -3.02 -20.74 5.31
C TRP A 90 -3.97 -19.86 4.50
N ASP A 91 -5.07 -20.42 4.00
CA ASP A 91 -6.13 -19.66 3.32
C ASP A 91 -6.78 -18.67 4.29
N ILE A 92 -7.10 -19.15 5.49
CA ILE A 92 -7.63 -18.33 6.58
C ILE A 92 -6.63 -17.25 6.98
N ALA A 93 -5.34 -17.58 7.09
CA ALA A 93 -4.29 -16.62 7.41
C ALA A 93 -4.17 -15.53 6.33
N CYS A 94 -4.21 -15.89 5.05
CA CYS A 94 -4.21 -14.94 3.95
C CYS A 94 -5.43 -14.02 4.01
N LYS A 95 -6.64 -14.58 4.14
CA LYS A 95 -7.88 -13.82 4.23
C LYS A 95 -7.87 -12.83 5.41
N LYS A 96 -7.34 -13.24 6.57
CA LYS A 96 -7.20 -12.37 7.76
C LYS A 96 -6.29 -11.16 7.56
N VAL A 97 -5.41 -11.15 6.56
CA VAL A 97 -4.54 -10.01 6.27
C VAL A 97 -5.06 -9.22 5.07
N LEU A 98 -5.48 -9.92 4.02
CA LEU A 98 -5.87 -9.32 2.74
C LEU A 98 -7.28 -8.72 2.78
N LEU A 99 -8.18 -9.29 3.58
CA LEU A 99 -9.59 -8.88 3.67
C LEU A 99 -9.93 -8.15 4.98
N ASP A 100 -8.98 -8.00 5.90
CA ASP A 100 -9.21 -7.24 7.15
C ASP A 100 -9.44 -5.76 6.81
N PRO A 101 -10.64 -5.21 7.12
CA PRO A 101 -10.96 -3.83 6.80
C PRO A 101 -10.06 -2.82 7.55
N ASN A 102 -9.34 -3.24 8.60
CA ASN A 102 -8.43 -2.39 9.35
C ASN A 102 -6.98 -2.46 8.86
N VAL A 103 -6.70 -3.27 7.84
CA VAL A 103 -5.39 -3.37 7.17
C VAL A 103 -5.53 -2.69 5.82
N GLY A 104 -4.94 -1.51 5.64
CA GLY A 104 -4.96 -0.78 4.37
C GLY A 104 -3.74 -1.05 3.47
N ILE A 105 -3.50 -0.12 2.54
CA ILE A 105 -2.30 -0.04 1.68
C ILE A 105 -1.02 -0.44 2.41
N GLY A 106 -0.26 -1.36 1.80
CA GLY A 106 1.01 -1.85 2.32
C GLY A 106 0.95 -2.43 3.72
N GLY A 107 -0.22 -2.94 4.15
CA GLY A 107 -0.38 -3.56 5.47
C GLY A 107 -0.53 -2.56 6.63
N ILE A 108 -0.75 -1.27 6.36
CA ILE A 108 -0.92 -0.24 7.41
C ILE A 108 -2.16 -0.55 8.24
N ARG A 109 -1.98 -0.72 9.55
CA ARG A 109 -3.06 -0.97 10.51
C ARG A 109 -3.54 0.31 11.19
N ASN A 110 -4.82 0.34 11.54
CA ASN A 110 -5.47 1.45 12.27
C ASN A 110 -5.34 2.79 11.51
N TYR A 111 -5.49 2.76 10.19
CA TYR A 111 -5.35 3.94 9.33
C TYR A 111 -6.47 4.99 9.51
N ARG A 112 -7.50 4.67 10.30
CA ARG A 112 -8.56 5.61 10.70
C ARG A 112 -8.20 6.45 11.93
N SER A 113 -7.08 6.15 12.58
CA SER A 113 -6.64 6.84 13.79
C SER A 113 -5.63 7.93 13.46
N LYS A 114 -5.69 9.03 14.20
CA LYS A 114 -4.65 10.09 14.16
C LYS A 114 -3.52 9.77 15.15
N PRO A 115 -2.28 10.20 14.87
CA PRO A 115 -1.84 10.83 13.62
C PRO A 115 -1.86 9.85 12.44
N PHE A 116 -2.05 10.39 11.23
CA PHE A 116 -1.92 9.62 9.99
C PHE A 116 -0.52 9.00 9.90
N LYS A 117 -0.45 7.76 9.38
CA LYS A 117 0.80 7.00 9.32
C LYS A 117 1.30 6.93 7.88
N VAL A 118 2.19 7.84 7.51
CA VAL A 118 3.00 7.66 6.30
C VAL A 118 4.03 6.56 6.58
N ARG A 119 3.80 5.33 6.07
CA ARG A 119 4.72 4.20 6.30
C ARG A 119 6.09 4.43 5.66
N CYS A 120 6.10 4.70 4.36
CA CYS A 120 7.26 5.12 3.59
C CYS A 120 6.78 5.85 2.33
N LEU A 121 7.62 6.72 1.79
CA LEU A 121 7.36 7.44 0.55
C LEU A 121 7.39 6.49 -0.64
N HIS A 122 8.23 5.44 -0.63
CA HIS A 122 8.25 4.46 -1.73
C HIS A 122 6.89 3.81 -1.94
N LEU A 123 6.19 3.44 -0.85
CA LEU A 123 4.88 2.80 -0.92
C LEU A 123 3.85 3.73 -1.56
N TRP A 124 3.72 4.95 -1.04
CA TRP A 124 2.73 5.91 -1.52
C TRP A 124 3.00 6.36 -2.95
N THR A 125 4.27 6.55 -3.32
CA THR A 125 4.68 6.85 -4.71
C THR A 125 4.45 5.66 -5.64
N ALA A 126 4.71 4.42 -5.19
CA ALA A 126 4.45 3.24 -6.00
C ALA A 126 2.96 3.08 -6.30
N TYR A 127 2.08 3.30 -5.30
CA TYR A 127 0.63 3.29 -5.51
C TYR A 127 0.17 4.44 -6.41
N HIS A 128 0.73 5.64 -6.25
CA HIS A 128 0.43 6.79 -7.11
C HIS A 128 0.70 6.49 -8.60
N LEU A 129 1.85 5.86 -8.88
CA LEU A 129 2.30 5.55 -10.23
C LEU A 129 1.70 4.25 -10.80
N GLY A 130 1.30 3.31 -9.92
CA GLY A 130 0.93 1.95 -10.30
C GLY A 130 -0.50 1.81 -10.82
N GLU A 131 -1.44 2.59 -10.28
CA GLU A 131 -2.85 2.51 -10.67
C GLU A 131 -3.52 3.89 -10.49
N LYS A 132 -4.23 4.35 -11.52
CA LYS A 132 -4.82 5.71 -11.56
C LYS A 132 -5.74 5.99 -10.37
N GLU A 133 -6.48 4.98 -9.93
CA GLU A 133 -7.37 5.10 -8.77
C GLU A 133 -6.60 5.30 -7.46
N PHE A 134 -5.28 5.12 -7.41
CA PHE A 134 -4.46 5.30 -6.22
C PHE A 134 -3.52 6.51 -6.32
N MET A 135 -3.71 7.37 -7.33
CA MET A 135 -3.10 8.70 -7.36
C MET A 135 -3.39 9.44 -6.05
N ASN A 136 -2.34 10.00 -5.47
CA ASN A 136 -2.36 10.64 -4.17
C ASN A 136 -1.32 11.77 -4.05
N PRO A 137 -1.55 12.77 -3.16
CA PRO A 137 -0.65 13.92 -3.01
C PRO A 137 0.77 13.59 -2.53
N ILE A 138 0.99 12.50 -1.80
CA ILE A 138 2.36 12.10 -1.38
C ILE A 138 3.19 11.71 -2.62
N GLY A 139 2.58 10.95 -3.54
CA GLY A 139 3.23 10.59 -4.80
C GLY A 139 3.58 11.81 -5.65
N GLU A 140 2.65 12.77 -5.78
CA GLU A 140 2.86 14.03 -6.50
C GLU A 140 3.99 14.86 -5.87
N PHE A 141 3.98 14.98 -4.55
CA PHE A 141 5.04 15.65 -3.80
C PHE A 141 6.41 15.05 -4.11
N VAL A 142 6.55 13.72 -4.01
CA VAL A 142 7.81 13.03 -4.29
C VAL A 142 8.28 13.28 -5.72
N LEU A 143 7.38 13.17 -6.69
CA LEU A 143 7.69 13.39 -8.12
C LEU A 143 8.10 14.85 -8.41
N SER A 144 7.58 15.82 -7.65
CA SER A 144 7.98 17.23 -7.78
C SER A 144 9.38 17.54 -7.25
N LYS A 145 10.00 16.62 -6.50
CA LYS A 145 11.29 16.81 -5.83
C LYS A 145 12.44 16.08 -6.51
N ILE A 146 12.17 15.25 -7.52
CA ILE A 146 13.14 14.32 -8.13
C ILE A 146 13.21 14.55 -9.63
#